data_AF-A0A1Y3EE04-F1
#
_entry.id   AF-A0A1Y3EE04-F1
#
_cell.length_a   1.000
_cell.length_b   1.000
_cell.length_c   1.000
_cell.angle_alpha   90.00
_cell.angle_beta   90.00
_cell.angle_gamma   90.00
#
_symmetry.space_group_name_H-M   'P 1'
#
loop_
_entity.id
_entity.type
_entity.pdbx_description
1 polymer ?
#
loop_
_entity_poly.entity_id
_entity_poly.type
_entity_poly.pdbx_seq_one_letter_code
_entity_poly.pdbx_strand_id
1 'polypeptide(L)'
;MEEKCGGDTPYLSSAMLEAEHAENRKVAIEQFKKTRKMGGELFSKAFLEKLEADIEECFDSYQKVNNGKQLFSSFRTPIAMIITLAVLYIFQQAFLFTGLSCFASLCSTAVGLIFITVITWCYSRSTGNLREISQSIDELADNLWQNVRKIIIFLSSFLYLES
;
A
#
# COMPACT_ATOMS: atom_id res chain seq x y z
N MET A 1 18.01 6.66 -6.82
CA MET A 1 17.05 6.10 -5.83
C MET A 1 15.64 6.67 -6.01
N GLU A 2 15.43 8.00 -6.01
CA GLU A 2 14.10 8.62 -6.15
C GLU A 2 13.27 8.11 -7.35
N GLU A 3 13.87 8.01 -8.54
CA GLU A 3 13.16 7.56 -9.75
C GLU A 3 12.62 6.13 -9.66
N LYS A 4 13.24 5.27 -8.85
CA LYS A 4 12.83 3.86 -8.68
C LYS A 4 12.03 3.62 -7.40
N CYS A 5 12.31 4.37 -6.33
CA CYS A 5 11.83 4.10 -4.98
C CYS A 5 11.08 5.29 -4.34
N GLY A 6 11.04 6.44 -5.01
CA GLY A 6 10.44 7.70 -4.54
C GLY A 6 8.93 7.65 -4.40
N GLY A 7 8.30 8.65 -3.78
CA GLY A 7 6.89 8.61 -3.33
C GLY A 7 5.87 8.11 -4.36
N ASP A 8 6.06 8.49 -5.64
CA ASP A 8 5.13 8.17 -6.74
C ASP A 8 5.37 6.81 -7.42
N THR A 9 6.41 6.07 -7.03
CA THR A 9 6.73 4.76 -7.62
C THR A 9 6.02 3.61 -6.89
N PRO A 10 5.71 2.48 -7.57
CA PRO A 10 5.14 1.32 -6.91
C PRO A 10 6.09 0.71 -5.87
N TYR A 11 5.55 -0.12 -4.99
CA TYR A 11 6.34 -0.87 -4.00
C TYR A 11 7.41 -1.73 -4.68
N LEU A 12 8.64 -1.67 -4.16
CA LEU A 12 9.74 -2.55 -4.54
C LEU A 12 9.97 -3.61 -3.45
N SER A 13 10.25 -4.85 -3.82
CA SER A 13 10.61 -5.89 -2.85
C SER A 13 11.92 -5.54 -2.11
N SER A 14 12.08 -5.95 -0.84
CA SER A 14 13.29 -5.64 -0.05
C SER A 14 14.58 -6.04 -0.76
N ALA A 15 14.59 -7.23 -1.36
CA ALA A 15 15.76 -7.72 -2.09
C ALA A 15 16.12 -6.86 -3.32
N MET A 16 15.11 -6.37 -4.06
CA MET A 16 15.35 -5.47 -5.19
C MET A 16 15.78 -4.07 -4.72
N LEU A 17 15.19 -3.60 -3.62
CA LEU A 17 15.53 -2.30 -3.04
C LEU A 17 16.98 -2.26 -2.56
N GLU A 18 17.44 -3.32 -1.89
CA GLU A 18 18.83 -3.49 -1.45
C GLU A 18 19.80 -3.60 -2.63
N ALA A 19 19.43 -4.34 -3.69
CA ALA A 19 20.26 -4.44 -4.90
C ALA A 19 20.44 -3.09 -5.60
N GLU A 20 19.35 -2.32 -5.76
CA GLU A 20 19.39 -0.96 -6.32
C GLU A 20 20.18 0.01 -5.44
N HIS A 21 20.06 -0.10 -4.11
CA HIS A 21 20.87 0.68 -3.19
C HIS A 21 22.36 0.34 -3.35
N ALA A 22 22.73 -0.95 -3.40
CA ALA A 22 24.11 -1.38 -3.54
C ALA A 22 24.76 -0.87 -4.84
N GLU A 23 24.02 -0.90 -5.95
CA GLU A 23 24.47 -0.35 -7.24
C GLU A 23 24.68 1.16 -7.16
N ASN A 24 23.68 1.90 -6.65
CA ASN A 24 23.75 3.36 -6.53
C ASN A 24 24.86 3.81 -5.57
N ARG A 25 25.05 3.10 -4.45
CA ARG A 25 26.15 3.33 -3.50
C ARG A 25 27.50 3.13 -4.18
N LYS A 26 27.67 2.07 -4.96
CA LYS A 26 28.91 1.80 -5.70
C LYS A 26 29.22 2.92 -6.70
N VAL A 27 28.24 3.34 -7.50
CA VAL A 27 28.41 4.43 -8.47
C VAL A 27 28.78 5.74 -7.78
N ALA A 28 28.10 6.09 -6.67
CA ALA A 28 28.40 7.30 -5.89
C ALA A 28 29.84 7.30 -5.34
N ILE A 29 30.29 6.17 -4.77
CA ILE A 29 31.65 6.02 -4.24
C ILE A 29 32.69 6.09 -5.35
N GLU A 30 32.45 5.44 -6.50
CA GLU A 30 33.35 5.52 -7.65
C GLU A 30 33.47 6.95 -8.18
N GLN A 31 32.36 7.68 -8.27
CA GLN A 31 32.34 9.07 -8.70
C GLN A 31 33.08 9.99 -7.72
N PHE A 32 32.90 9.77 -6.42
CA PHE A 32 33.65 10.47 -5.39
C PHE A 32 35.15 10.21 -5.49
N LYS A 33 35.57 8.97 -5.79
CA LYS A 33 36.98 8.60 -5.97
C LYS A 33 37.58 9.17 -7.27
N LYS A 34 36.83 9.21 -8.37
CA LYS A 34 37.28 9.76 -9.67
C LYS A 34 37.45 11.28 -9.66
N THR A 35 36.75 11.98 -8.78
CA THR A 35 36.80 13.45 -8.70
C THR A 35 38.14 13.91 -8.13
N ARG A 36 38.83 14.82 -8.84
CA ARG A 36 40.12 15.38 -8.41
C ARG A 36 39.94 16.19 -7.11
N LYS A 37 40.64 15.80 -6.05
CA LYS A 37 40.54 16.41 -4.71
C LYS A 37 41.84 17.12 -4.32
N MET A 38 41.72 18.30 -3.71
CA MET A 38 42.82 19.02 -3.07
C MET A 38 42.89 18.61 -1.58
N GLY A 39 44.07 18.41 -0.98
CA GLY A 39 44.21 18.19 0.47
C GLY A 39 44.71 16.81 0.94
N GLY A 40 45.07 15.91 0.04
CA GLY A 40 45.67 14.60 0.38
C GLY A 40 44.66 13.51 0.79
N GLU A 41 45.15 12.27 0.94
CA GLU A 41 44.28 11.10 1.13
C GLU A 41 43.55 11.07 2.47
N LEU A 42 44.16 11.57 3.55
CA LEU A 42 43.56 11.57 4.89
C LEU A 42 42.33 12.49 4.97
N PHE A 43 42.39 13.67 4.35
CA PHE A 43 41.25 14.58 4.25
C PHE A 43 40.14 13.96 3.39
N SER A 44 40.51 13.31 2.28
CA SER A 44 39.53 12.62 1.43
C SER A 44 38.86 11.43 2.12
N LYS A 45 39.50 10.76 3.08
CA LYS A 45 38.92 9.61 3.79
C LYS A 45 37.77 10.03 4.70
N ALA A 46 37.93 11.10 5.48
CA ALA A 46 36.88 11.61 6.36
C ALA A 46 35.61 12.02 5.58
N PHE A 47 35.77 12.64 4.40
CA PHE A 47 34.63 12.95 3.53
C PHE A 47 34.02 11.71 2.87
N LEU A 48 34.82 10.67 2.63
CA LEU A 48 34.30 9.39 2.11
C LEU A 48 33.45 8.69 3.16
N GLU A 49 33.93 8.60 4.39
CA GLU A 49 33.18 8.03 5.52
C GLU A 49 31.89 8.80 5.76
N LYS A 50 31.94 10.14 5.70
CA LYS A 50 30.74 10.97 5.79
C LYS A 50 29.76 10.72 4.64
N LEU A 51 30.26 10.62 3.41
CA LEU A 51 29.41 10.29 2.25
C LEU A 51 28.75 8.92 2.39
N GLU A 52 29.48 7.91 2.87
CA GLU A 52 28.92 6.58 3.11
C GLU A 52 27.84 6.61 4.20
N ALA A 53 28.04 7.37 5.28
CA ALA A 53 27.05 7.57 6.33
C ALA A 53 25.79 8.29 5.81
N ASP A 54 25.97 9.36 5.03
CA ASP A 54 24.85 10.13 4.46
C ASP A 54 24.04 9.28 3.47
N ILE A 55 24.70 8.40 2.69
CA ILE A 55 24.04 7.44 1.78
C ILE A 55 23.19 6.43 2.56
N GLU A 56 23.71 5.93 3.68
CA GLU A 56 22.99 4.97 4.54
C GLU A 56 21.76 5.63 5.20
N GLU A 57 21.91 6.85 5.72
CA GLU A 57 20.80 7.61 6.30
C GLU A 57 19.70 7.88 5.27
N CYS A 58 20.08 8.23 4.04
CA CYS A 58 19.11 8.37 2.95
C CYS A 58 18.41 7.04 2.64
N PHE A 59 19.13 5.92 2.68
CA PHE A 59 18.56 4.60 2.42
C PHE A 59 17.52 4.21 3.48
N ASP A 60 17.80 4.45 4.76
CA ASP A 60 16.83 4.25 5.85
C ASP A 60 15.53 5.03 5.62
N SER A 61 15.64 6.27 5.14
CA SER A 61 14.48 7.09 4.77
C SER A 61 13.69 6.45 3.63
N TYR A 62 14.36 6.02 2.55
CA TYR A 62 13.72 5.32 1.43
C TYR A 62 13.08 3.99 1.82
N GLN A 63 13.70 3.24 2.73
CA GLN A 63 13.16 1.98 3.23
C GLN A 63 11.87 2.21 4.00
N LYS A 64 11.80 3.26 4.85
CA LYS A 64 10.56 3.65 5.56
C LYS A 64 9.45 4.02 4.58
N VAL A 65 9.75 4.82 3.56
CA VAL A 65 8.78 5.20 2.53
C VAL A 65 8.26 3.97 1.78
N ASN A 66 9.16 3.07 1.34
CA ASN A 66 8.79 1.86 0.61
C ASN A 66 7.98 0.88 1.48
N ASN A 67 8.36 0.69 2.74
CA ASN A 67 7.60 -0.12 3.69
C ASN A 67 6.21 0.47 3.95
N GLY A 68 6.08 1.80 4.00
CA GLY A 68 4.80 2.49 4.04
C GLY A 68 3.89 2.09 2.86
N LYS A 69 4.43 2.10 1.63
CA LYS A 69 3.67 1.66 0.43
C LYS A 69 3.21 0.20 0.53
N GLN A 70 4.04 -0.69 1.08
CA GLN A 70 3.66 -2.09 1.31
C GLN A 70 2.50 -2.21 2.30
N LEU A 71 2.54 -1.45 3.39
CA LEU A 71 1.49 -1.43 4.39
C LEU A 71 0.18 -0.94 3.79
N PHE A 72 0.18 0.18 3.07
CA PHE A 72 -1.01 0.67 2.36
C PHE A 72 -1.54 -0.33 1.33
N SER A 73 -0.66 -0.98 0.58
CA SER A 73 -1.05 -2.05 -0.35
C SER A 73 -1.67 -3.25 0.39
N SER A 74 -1.12 -3.62 1.54
CA SER A 74 -1.61 -4.75 2.35
C SER A 74 -2.92 -4.43 3.08
N PHE A 75 -3.19 -3.16 3.37
CA PHE A 75 -4.45 -2.71 3.96
C PHE A 75 -5.59 -2.59 2.93
N ARG A 76 -5.35 -2.83 1.64
CA ARG A 76 -6.40 -2.75 0.62
C ARG A 76 -7.57 -3.69 0.91
N THR A 77 -7.30 -4.97 1.20
CA THR A 77 -8.34 -5.96 1.53
C THR A 77 -9.21 -5.54 2.73
N PRO A 78 -8.65 -5.21 3.91
CA PRO A 78 -9.47 -4.82 5.05
C PRO A 78 -10.24 -3.51 4.81
N ILE A 79 -9.65 -2.54 4.10
CA ILE A 79 -10.36 -1.30 3.74
C ILE A 79 -11.56 -1.59 2.81
N ALA A 80 -11.37 -2.43 1.77
CA ALA A 80 -12.44 -2.80 0.85
C ALA A 80 -13.61 -3.51 1.56
N MET A 81 -13.30 -4.39 2.51
CA MET A 81 -14.28 -5.07 3.35
C MET A 81 -15.09 -4.09 4.20
N ILE A 82 -14.43 -3.14 4.88
CA ILE A 82 -15.09 -2.13 5.73
C ILE A 82 -15.99 -1.22 4.90
N ILE A 83 -15.53 -0.74 3.75
CA ILE A 83 -16.34 0.09 2.84
C ILE A 83 -17.60 -0.69 2.40
N THR A 84 -17.44 -1.96 2.03
CA THR A 84 -18.56 -2.80 1.60
C THR A 84 -19.59 -2.98 2.72
N LEU A 85 -19.14 -3.22 3.96
CA LEU A 85 -20.01 -3.28 5.14
C LEU A 85 -20.78 -1.96 5.35
N ALA A 86 -20.09 -0.83 5.25
CA ALA A 86 -20.70 0.49 5.42
C ALA A 86 -21.78 0.76 4.37
N VAL A 87 -21.50 0.46 3.10
CA VAL A 87 -22.45 0.64 1.99
C VAL A 87 -23.70 -0.24 2.19
N LEU A 88 -23.52 -1.53 2.50
CA LEU A 88 -24.65 -2.43 2.74
C LEU A 88 -25.49 -2.03 3.95
N TYR A 89 -24.83 -1.52 5.00
CA TYR A 89 -25.54 -1.00 6.18
C TYR A 89 -26.37 0.24 5.83
N ILE A 90 -25.83 1.19 5.04
CA ILE A 90 -26.58 2.35 4.58
C ILE A 90 -27.80 1.93 3.75
N PHE A 91 -27.64 0.96 2.84
CA PHE A 91 -28.77 0.42 2.06
C PHE A 91 -29.81 -0.26 2.95
N GLN A 92 -29.39 -1.04 3.95
CA GLN A 92 -30.31 -1.64 4.93
C GLN A 92 -31.16 -0.56 5.61
N GLN A 93 -30.54 0.53 6.06
CA GLN A 93 -31.24 1.63 6.73
C GLN A 93 -32.19 2.36 5.77
N ALA A 94 -31.80 2.55 4.51
CA ALA A 94 -32.66 3.13 3.49
C ALA A 94 -33.90 2.25 3.21
N PHE A 95 -33.74 0.93 3.07
CA PHE A 95 -34.86 0.02 2.88
C PHE A 95 -35.80 -0.01 4.09
N LEU A 96 -35.23 0.01 5.30
CA LEU A 96 -36.02 0.09 6.54
C LEU A 96 -36.85 1.39 6.58
N PHE A 97 -36.26 2.52 6.18
CA PHE A 97 -36.95 3.80 6.10
C PHE A 97 -38.12 3.79 5.10
N THR A 98 -37.94 3.13 3.94
CA THR A 98 -39.02 2.98 2.95
C THR A 98 -40.10 1.95 3.34
N GLY A 99 -39.93 1.22 4.45
CA GLY A 99 -40.85 0.17 4.88
C GLY A 99 -40.68 -1.19 4.18
N LEU A 100 -39.65 -1.35 3.36
CA LEU A 100 -39.30 -2.60 2.65
C LEU A 100 -38.55 -3.57 3.58
N SER A 101 -39.25 -4.08 4.59
CA SER A 101 -38.67 -4.92 5.65
C SER A 101 -37.99 -6.20 5.13
N CYS A 102 -38.55 -6.85 4.10
CA CYS A 102 -37.95 -8.06 3.51
C CYS A 102 -36.56 -7.79 2.91
N PHE A 103 -36.41 -6.69 2.15
CA PHE A 103 -35.12 -6.29 1.57
C PHE A 103 -34.13 -5.83 2.65
N ALA A 104 -34.61 -5.13 3.69
CA ALA A 104 -33.77 -4.76 4.82
C ALA A 104 -33.22 -6.01 5.55
N SER A 105 -34.03 -7.04 5.75
CA SER A 105 -33.60 -8.31 6.35
C SER A 105 -32.57 -9.06 5.50
N LEU A 106 -32.71 -9.04 4.16
CA LEU A 106 -31.72 -9.61 3.25
C LEU A 106 -30.37 -8.89 3.35
N CYS A 107 -30.36 -7.55 3.33
CA CYS A 107 -29.14 -6.76 3.55
C CYS A 107 -28.52 -7.05 4.92
N SER A 108 -29.32 -7.15 5.98
CA SER A 108 -28.84 -7.46 7.33
C SER A 108 -28.15 -8.82 7.41
N THR A 109 -28.69 -9.83 6.72
CA THR A 109 -28.08 -11.16 6.64
C THR A 109 -26.78 -11.13 5.84
N ALA A 110 -26.74 -10.37 4.74
CA ALA A 110 -25.53 -10.18 3.94
C ALA A 110 -24.41 -9.51 4.74
N VAL A 111 -24.72 -8.49 5.54
CA VAL A 111 -23.76 -7.85 6.46
C VAL A 111 -23.19 -8.87 7.45
N GLY A 112 -24.04 -9.73 8.03
CA GLY A 112 -23.60 -10.80 8.93
C GLY A 112 -22.65 -11.80 8.25
N LEU A 113 -22.93 -12.20 7.01
CA LEU A 113 -22.06 -13.08 6.23
C LEU A 113 -20.70 -12.46 5.97
N ILE A 114 -20.65 -11.19 5.55
CA ILE A 114 -19.38 -10.48 5.31
C ILE A 114 -18.59 -10.34 6.61
N PHE A 115 -19.26 -10.09 7.73
CA PHE A 115 -18.58 -10.03 9.03
C PHE A 115 -17.88 -11.36 9.38
N ILE A 116 -18.56 -12.49 9.14
CA ILE A 116 -17.96 -13.83 9.30
C ILE A 116 -16.77 -13.99 8.35
N THR A 117 -16.90 -13.59 7.08
CA THR A 117 -15.80 -13.63 6.10
C THR A 117 -14.59 -12.82 6.55
N VAL A 118 -14.79 -11.62 7.12
CA VAL A 118 -13.71 -10.79 7.68
C VAL A 118 -13.01 -11.48 8.84
N ILE A 119 -13.77 -12.09 9.75
CA ILE A 119 -13.20 -12.86 10.87
C ILE A 119 -12.39 -14.04 10.32
N THR A 120 -12.92 -14.78 9.35
CA THR A 120 -12.22 -15.90 8.71
C THR A 120 -10.93 -15.44 8.01
N TRP A 121 -10.96 -14.29 7.33
CA TRP A 121 -9.77 -13.70 6.71
C TRP A 121 -8.72 -13.30 7.75
N CYS A 122 -9.11 -12.58 8.81
CA CYS A 122 -8.21 -12.22 9.91
C CYS A 122 -7.60 -13.46 10.57
N TYR A 123 -8.42 -14.45 10.87
CA TYR A 123 -7.99 -15.71 11.47
C TYR A 123 -6.97 -16.44 10.58
N SER A 124 -7.26 -16.56 9.29
CA SER A 124 -6.34 -17.19 8.36
C SER A 124 -5.00 -16.45 8.24
N ARG A 125 -5.02 -15.11 8.27
CA ARG A 125 -3.79 -14.30 8.25
C ARG A 125 -2.93 -14.52 9.49
N SER A 126 -3.55 -14.76 10.65
CA SER A 126 -2.86 -15.04 11.92
C SER A 126 -2.33 -16.47 12.02
N THR A 127 -3.04 -17.46 11.49
CA THR A 127 -2.69 -18.89 11.66
C THR A 127 -1.92 -19.48 10.47
N GLY A 128 -2.01 -18.88 9.28
CA GLY A 128 -1.30 -19.31 8.07
C GLY A 128 -1.80 -20.63 7.44
N ASN A 129 -2.74 -21.32 8.07
CA ASN A 129 -3.19 -22.66 7.69
C ASN A 129 -4.30 -22.69 6.61
N LEU A 130 -4.91 -21.54 6.27
CA LEU A 130 -6.03 -21.43 5.32
C LEU A 130 -5.72 -20.47 4.16
N ARG A 131 -4.53 -20.63 3.58
CA ARG A 131 -4.01 -19.69 2.57
C ARG A 131 -4.88 -19.62 1.31
N GLU A 132 -5.47 -20.73 0.87
CA GLU A 132 -6.38 -20.78 -0.29
C GLU A 132 -7.66 -19.96 -0.05
N ILE A 133 -8.29 -20.09 1.13
CA ILE A 133 -9.49 -19.32 1.48
C ILE A 133 -9.17 -17.83 1.54
N SER A 134 -7.98 -17.46 2.03
CA SER A 134 -7.56 -16.05 2.08
C SER A 134 -7.34 -15.46 0.70
N GLN A 135 -6.73 -16.23 -0.20
CA GLN A 135 -6.50 -15.81 -1.58
C GLN A 135 -7.82 -15.53 -2.31
N SER A 136 -8.82 -16.42 -2.19
CA SER A 136 -10.14 -16.19 -2.76
C SER A 136 -10.82 -14.94 -2.19
N ILE A 137 -10.63 -14.66 -0.89
CA ILE A 137 -11.16 -13.47 -0.24
C ILE A 137 -10.43 -12.20 -0.74
N ASP A 138 -9.11 -12.25 -0.90
CA ASP A 138 -8.30 -11.16 -1.43
C ASP A 138 -8.70 -10.82 -2.88
N GLU A 139 -8.94 -11.83 -3.72
CA GLU A 139 -9.44 -11.62 -5.10
C GLU A 139 -10.81 -10.92 -5.13
N LEU A 140 -11.73 -11.33 -4.26
CA LEU A 140 -13.04 -10.68 -4.12
C LEU A 140 -12.88 -9.23 -3.64
N ALA A 141 -11.99 -8.99 -2.68
CA ALA A 141 -11.72 -7.66 -2.16
C ALA A 141 -11.08 -6.75 -3.21
N ASP A 142 -10.18 -7.27 -4.04
CA ASP A 142 -9.59 -6.52 -5.16
C ASP A 142 -10.66 -6.14 -6.19
N ASN A 143 -11.58 -7.06 -6.53
CA ASN A 143 -12.70 -6.74 -7.41
C ASN A 143 -13.61 -5.66 -6.83
N LEU A 144 -13.93 -5.74 -5.54
CA LEU A 144 -14.70 -4.71 -4.82
C LEU A 144 -13.97 -3.36 -4.83
N TRP A 145 -12.66 -3.36 -4.56
CA TRP A 145 -11.83 -2.16 -4.57
C TRP A 145 -11.84 -1.47 -5.94
N GLN A 146 -11.73 -2.24 -7.03
CA GLN A 146 -11.81 -1.68 -8.38
C GLN A 146 -13.18 -1.07 -8.68
N ASN A 147 -14.26 -1.70 -8.21
CA ASN A 147 -15.61 -1.16 -8.37
C ASN A 147 -15.81 0.14 -7.59
N VAL A 148 -15.35 0.20 -6.34
CA VAL A 148 -15.38 1.43 -5.53
C VAL A 148 -14.57 2.54 -6.21
N ARG A 149 -13.37 2.24 -6.71
CA ARG A 149 -12.53 3.21 -7.41
C ARG A 149 -13.21 3.74 -8.67
N LYS A 150 -13.87 2.88 -9.45
CA LYS A 150 -14.67 3.30 -10.62
C LYS A 150 -15.81 4.23 -10.24
N ILE A 151 -16.55 3.92 -9.18
CA ILE A 151 -17.65 4.77 -8.69
C ILE A 151 -17.13 6.15 -8.26
N ILE A 152 -16.02 6.20 -7.51
CA ILE A 152 -15.41 7.46 -7.07
C ILE A 152 -14.96 8.31 -8.27
N ILE A 153 -14.30 7.69 -9.24
CA ILE A 153 -13.87 8.39 -10.47
C ILE A 153 -15.09 8.93 -11.22
N PHE A 154 -16.13 8.12 -11.38
CA PHE A 154 -17.37 8.53 -12.03
C PHE A 154 -18.02 9.73 -11.31
N LEU A 155 -18.13 9.68 -9.98
CA LEU A 155 -18.66 10.80 -9.17
C LEU A 155 -17.81 12.05 -9.29
N SER A 156 -16.48 11.93 -9.28
CA SER A 156 -15.57 13.08 -9.47
C SER A 156 -15.72 13.70 -10.86
N SER A 157 -15.89 12.88 -11.90
CA SER A 157 -16.13 13.35 -13.27
C SER A 157 -17.47 14.06 -13.41
N PHE A 158 -18.49 13.65 -12.65
CA PHE A 158 -19.80 14.30 -12.62
C PHE A 158 -19.72 15.67 -11.93
N LEU A 159 -19.01 15.73 -10.78
CA LEU A 159 -18.82 16.96 -10.01
C LEU A 159 -18.00 18.04 -10.76
N TYR A 160 -17.05 17.62 -11.61
CA TYR A 160 -16.29 18.51 -12.48
C TYR A 160 -17.08 18.99 -13.72
N LEU A 161 -18.18 18.33 -14.08
CA LEU A 161 -19.03 18.74 -15.21
C LEU A 161 -20.10 19.77 -14.81
N GLU A 162 -20.40 19.89 -13.51
CA GLU A 162 -21.38 20.84 -12.95
C GLU A 162 -20.74 22.18 -12.51
N SER A 163 -19.42 22.35 -12.64
CA SER A 163 -18.69 23.61 -12.32
C SER A 163 -18.20 24.33 -13.56
#